data_AF-A0A2H6EWN0-F1
#
_entry.id   AF-A0A2H6EWN0-F1
#
_cell.length_a   1.000
_cell.length_b   1.000
_cell.length_c   1.000
_cell.angle_alpha   90.00
_cell.angle_beta   90.00
_cell.angle_gamma   90.00
#
_symmetry.space_group_name_H-M   'P 1'
#
loop_
_entity.id
_entity.type
_entity.pdbx_description
1 polymer ?
#
loop_
_entity_poly.entity_id
_entity_poly.type
_entity_poly.pdbx_seq_one_letter_code
_entity_poly.pdbx_strand_id
1 'polypeptide(L)'
;MKSSTKSILIEIGKWGVVLYLLLPVGTAMTSRTQVFKIVAGIALAIIFVGKTFYDTIIYKFTRSRDSTTKDIITFLGILVVFLLVIAFFIGILGFVLMHYYQSLGQSPDQN
;
A
#
# COMPACT_ATOMS: atom_id res chain seq x y z
N MET A 1 10.35 30.37 -5.54
CA MET A 1 9.62 29.12 -5.86
C MET A 1 10.56 28.15 -6.56
N LYS A 2 11.28 27.27 -5.83
CA LYS A 2 12.23 26.33 -6.45
C LYS A 2 12.44 25.09 -5.56
N SER A 3 11.36 24.37 -5.23
CA SER A 3 11.45 23.07 -4.52
C SER A 3 10.52 21.98 -5.06
N SER A 4 9.69 22.25 -6.07
CA SER A 4 8.65 21.31 -6.53
C SER A 4 9.23 20.04 -7.18
N THR A 5 10.25 20.18 -8.03
CA THR A 5 10.80 19.06 -8.82
C THR A 5 11.49 18.00 -7.98
N LYS A 6 12.21 18.41 -6.93
CA LYS A 6 12.88 17.47 -6.00
C LYS A 6 11.86 16.65 -5.21
N SER A 7 10.77 17.27 -4.78
CA SER A 7 9.69 16.57 -4.06
C SER A 7 9.00 15.53 -4.95
N ILE A 8 8.71 15.88 -6.21
CA ILE A 8 8.07 14.97 -7.17
C ILE A 8 8.98 13.77 -7.47
N LEU A 9 10.28 14.00 -7.72
CA LEU A 9 11.25 12.92 -7.96
C LEU A 9 11.34 11.94 -6.78
N ILE A 10 11.32 12.46 -5.55
CA ILE A 10 11.33 11.64 -4.34
C ILE A 10 10.03 10.82 -4.22
N GLU A 11 8.89 11.41 -4.57
CA GLU A 11 7.59 10.74 -4.51
C GLU A 11 7.48 9.62 -5.55
N ILE A 12 7.94 9.87 -6.78
CA ILE A 12 8.08 8.84 -7.82
C ILE A 12 9.03 7.73 -7.36
N GLY A 13 10.16 8.09 -6.74
CA GLY A 13 11.10 7.12 -6.19
C GLY A 13 10.48 6.20 -5.13
N LYS A 14 9.67 6.76 -4.21
CA LYS A 14 8.95 5.98 -3.19
C LYS A 14 8.00 4.96 -3.81
N TRP A 15 7.19 5.40 -4.77
CA TRP A 15 6.26 4.51 -5.47
C TRP A 15 6.99 3.49 -6.35
N GLY A 16 8.12 3.87 -6.95
CA GLY A 16 9.00 2.97 -7.68
C GLY A 16 9.54 1.84 -6.79
N VAL A 17 9.95 2.14 -5.56
CA VAL A 17 10.38 1.12 -4.58
C VAL A 17 9.23 0.20 -4.20
N VAL A 18 8.03 0.74 -3.96
CA VAL A 18 6.83 -0.08 -3.68
C VAL A 18 6.53 -1.03 -4.85
N LEU A 19 6.52 -0.51 -6.08
CA LEU A 19 6.29 -1.31 -7.29
C LEU A 19 7.37 -2.37 -7.49
N TYR A 20 8.63 -2.03 -7.24
CA TYR A 20 9.75 -2.98 -7.31
C TYR A 20 9.59 -4.12 -6.30
N LEU A 21 9.15 -3.83 -5.08
CA LEU A 21 8.93 -4.82 -4.03
C LEU A 21 7.69 -5.69 -4.28
N LEU A 22 6.70 -5.17 -5.01
CA LEU A 22 5.47 -5.88 -5.40
C LEU A 22 5.59 -6.61 -6.75
N LEU A 23 6.63 -6.35 -7.53
CA LEU A 23 6.92 -7.03 -8.79
C LEU A 23 6.85 -8.57 -8.67
N PRO A 24 7.40 -9.22 -7.62
CA PRO A 24 7.32 -10.66 -7.48
C PRO A 24 5.94 -11.20 -7.03
N VAL A 25 4.88 -10.38 -6.91
CA VAL A 25 3.54 -10.89 -6.55
C VAL A 25 3.08 -11.98 -7.53
N GLY A 26 3.38 -11.84 -8.82
CA GLY A 26 3.06 -12.86 -9.83
C GLY A 26 3.93 -14.12 -9.76
N THR A 27 5.11 -14.04 -9.13
CA THR A 27 6.07 -15.15 -8.99
C THR A 27 6.21 -15.62 -7.54
N ALA A 28 5.36 -15.12 -6.64
CA ALA A 28 5.46 -15.31 -5.19
C ALA A 28 5.52 -16.78 -4.77
N MET A 29 5.01 -17.67 -5.63
CA MET A 29 4.97 -19.11 -5.45
C MET A 29 6.35 -19.78 -5.57
N THR A 30 7.39 -19.12 -6.09
CA THR A 30 8.66 -19.78 -6.44
C THR A 30 9.75 -19.69 -5.37
N SER A 31 9.70 -18.72 -4.44
CA SER A 31 10.77 -18.56 -3.44
C SER A 31 10.35 -17.85 -2.15
N ARG A 32 10.78 -18.37 -0.99
CA ARG A 32 10.51 -17.76 0.33
C ARG A 32 11.03 -16.33 0.44
N THR A 33 12.15 -16.02 -0.21
CA THR A 33 12.72 -14.65 -0.18
C THR A 33 11.83 -13.63 -0.90
N GLN A 34 11.03 -14.08 -1.87
CA GLN A 34 10.07 -13.22 -2.58
C GLN A 34 8.87 -12.88 -1.68
N VAL A 35 8.42 -13.79 -0.83
CA VAL A 35 7.36 -13.54 0.15
C VAL A 35 7.73 -12.37 1.07
N PHE A 36 8.94 -12.35 1.63
CA PHE A 36 9.40 -11.23 2.47
C PHE A 36 9.47 -9.90 1.71
N LYS A 37 9.87 -9.91 0.43
CA LYS A 37 9.87 -8.71 -0.42
C LYS A 37 8.45 -8.17 -0.61
N ILE A 38 7.48 -9.04 -0.86
CA ILE A 38 6.08 -8.66 -1.04
C ILE A 38 5.51 -8.09 0.26
N VAL A 39 5.74 -8.75 1.39
CA VAL A 39 5.30 -8.27 2.72
C VAL A 39 5.88 -6.88 2.99
N ALA A 40 7.18 -6.67 2.75
CA ALA A 40 7.84 -5.38 2.91
C ALA A 40 7.26 -4.32 1.95
N GLY A 41 6.99 -4.70 0.70
CA GLY A 41 6.36 -3.83 -0.30
C GLY A 41 4.96 -3.38 0.12
N ILE A 42 4.14 -4.31 0.60
CA ILE A 42 2.79 -4.04 1.11
C ILE A 42 2.85 -3.13 2.34
N ALA A 43 3.74 -3.41 3.31
CA ALA A 43 3.90 -2.57 4.49
C ALA A 43 4.27 -1.13 4.12
N LEU A 44 5.23 -0.96 3.19
CA LEU A 44 5.61 0.36 2.67
C LEU A 44 4.47 1.03 1.92
N ALA A 45 3.72 0.28 1.11
CA ALA A 45 2.56 0.78 0.41
C ALA A 45 1.54 1.35 1.40
N ILE A 46 1.17 0.58 2.45
CA ILE A 46 0.21 1.01 3.47
C ILE A 46 0.69 2.29 4.18
N ILE A 47 1.98 2.37 4.55
CA ILE A 47 2.53 3.57 5.21
C ILE A 47 2.47 4.79 4.28
N PHE A 48 2.87 4.65 3.02
CA PHE A 48 2.85 5.76 2.06
C PHE A 48 1.44 6.19 1.70
N VAL A 49 0.55 5.24 1.46
CA VAL A 49 -0.89 5.44 1.23
C VAL A 49 -1.45 6.20 2.44
N GLY A 50 -1.24 5.73 3.67
CA GLY A 50 -1.62 6.39 4.94
C GLY A 50 -1.15 7.83 5.04
N LYS A 51 0.14 8.06 4.79
CA LYS A 51 0.73 9.40 4.81
C LYS A 51 0.10 10.32 3.76
N THR A 52 -0.04 9.85 2.52
CA THR A 52 -0.64 10.65 1.43
C THR A 52 -2.08 10.99 1.75
N PHE A 53 -2.84 10.08 2.36
CA PHE A 53 -4.18 10.36 2.82
C PHE A 53 -4.19 11.42 3.92
N TYR A 54 -3.33 11.30 4.94
CA TYR A 54 -3.20 12.33 5.97
C TYR A 54 -2.87 13.71 5.38
N ASP A 55 -1.87 13.79 4.50
CA ASP A 55 -1.42 15.04 3.89
C ASP A 55 -2.48 15.64 2.93
N THR A 56 -3.22 14.79 2.22
CA THR A 56 -4.22 15.24 1.22
C THR A 56 -5.54 15.60 1.86
N ILE A 57 -5.97 14.81 2.82
CA ILE A 57 -7.32 14.87 3.38
C ILE A 57 -7.30 15.57 4.72
N ILE A 58 -6.59 15.02 5.72
CA ILE A 58 -6.63 15.55 7.08
C ILE A 58 -6.02 16.96 7.12
N TYR A 59 -4.83 17.13 6.56
CA TYR A 59 -4.15 18.44 6.56
C TYR A 59 -4.93 19.52 5.81
N LYS A 60 -5.57 19.19 4.68
CA LYS A 60 -6.41 20.15 3.94
C LYS A 60 -7.71 20.46 4.67
N PHE A 61 -8.35 19.45 5.25
CA PHE A 61 -9.62 19.61 5.97
C PHE A 61 -9.44 20.43 7.25
N THR A 62 -8.34 20.25 7.99
CA THR A 62 -8.03 21.07 9.17
C THR A 62 -7.73 22.54 8.82
N ARG A 63 -7.26 22.81 7.59
CA ARG A 63 -6.92 24.17 7.13
C ARG A 63 -8.11 24.92 6.51
N SER A 64 -9.10 24.20 5.99
CA SER A 64 -10.33 24.79 5.45
C SER A 64 -11.26 25.22 6.58
N ARG A 65 -11.45 26.53 6.76
CA ARG A 65 -12.36 27.08 7.79
C ARG A 65 -13.84 27.10 7.36
N ASP A 66 -14.12 26.91 6.07
CA ASP A 66 -15.48 26.91 5.52
C ASP A 66 -15.76 25.55 4.85
N SER A 67 -16.19 24.55 5.63
CA SER A 67 -16.56 23.25 5.07
C SER A 67 -17.97 23.32 4.50
N THR A 68 -18.10 23.23 3.17
CA THR A 68 -19.40 23.11 2.51
C THR A 68 -19.84 21.63 2.52
N THR A 69 -21.14 21.32 2.49
CA THR A 69 -21.66 19.93 2.43
C THR A 69 -21.04 19.11 1.29
N LYS A 70 -20.63 19.76 0.19
CA LYS A 70 -19.90 19.12 -0.92
C LYS A 70 -18.53 18.58 -0.50
N ASP A 71 -17.80 19.28 0.36
CA ASP A 71 -16.47 18.85 0.82
C ASP A 71 -16.56 17.59 1.69
N ILE A 72 -17.64 17.44 2.45
CA ILE A 72 -17.91 16.25 3.28
C ILE A 72 -18.14 15.03 2.39
N ILE A 73 -18.94 15.17 1.31
CA ILE A 73 -19.20 14.07 0.37
C ILE A 73 -17.91 13.68 -0.36
N THR A 74 -17.13 14.66 -0.80
CA THR A 74 -15.83 14.40 -1.45
C THR A 74 -14.85 13.72 -0.49
N PHE A 75 -14.78 14.17 0.77
CA PHE A 75 -14.00 13.53 1.82
C PHE A 75 -14.39 12.06 1.98
N LEU A 76 -15.70 11.79 2.09
CA LEU A 76 -16.21 10.44 2.28
C LEU A 76 -15.89 9.54 1.07
N GLY A 77 -16.03 10.07 -0.15
CA GLY A 77 -15.65 9.36 -1.37
C GLY A 77 -14.17 8.98 -1.40
N ILE A 78 -13.27 9.92 -1.07
CA ILE A 78 -11.83 9.64 -1.03
C ILE A 78 -11.49 8.64 0.08
N LEU A 79 -12.14 8.75 1.25
CA LEU A 79 -11.98 7.79 2.35
C LEU A 79 -12.41 6.37 1.93
N VAL A 80 -13.53 6.22 1.22
CA VAL A 80 -13.98 4.90 0.75
C VAL A 80 -12.98 4.30 -0.24
N VAL A 81 -12.52 5.07 -1.23
CA VAL A 81 -11.49 4.61 -2.19
C VAL A 81 -10.22 4.20 -1.46
N PHE A 82 -9.84 4.98 -0.44
CA PHE A 82 -8.66 4.70 0.38
C PHE A 82 -8.79 3.38 1.15
N LEU A 83 -9.93 3.14 1.78
CA LEU A 83 -10.22 1.89 2.47
C LEU A 83 -10.22 0.70 1.51
N LEU A 84 -10.72 0.86 0.29
CA LEU A 84 -10.68 -0.18 -0.74
C LEU A 84 -9.24 -0.52 -1.15
N VAL A 85 -8.37 0.49 -1.31
CA VAL A 85 -6.95 0.28 -1.62
C VAL A 85 -6.25 -0.48 -0.49
N ILE A 86 -6.50 -0.11 0.77
CA ILE A 86 -5.95 -0.84 1.93
C ILE A 86 -6.47 -2.27 1.96
N ALA A 87 -7.78 -2.48 1.81
CA ALA A 87 -8.40 -3.80 1.81
C ALA A 87 -7.81 -4.69 0.71
N PHE A 88 -7.56 -4.13 -0.48
CA PHE A 88 -6.90 -4.83 -1.58
C PHE A 88 -5.49 -5.30 -1.20
N PHE A 89 -4.66 -4.44 -0.60
CA PHE A 89 -3.32 -4.81 -0.15
C PHE A 89 -3.33 -5.87 0.97
N ILE A 90 -4.26 -5.75 1.92
CA ILE A 90 -4.44 -6.75 2.98
C ILE A 90 -4.89 -8.09 2.37
N GLY A 91 -5.76 -8.07 1.36
CA GLY A 91 -6.19 -9.26 0.64
C GLY A 91 -5.02 -9.97 -0.06
N ILE A 92 -4.16 -9.23 -0.75
CA ILE A 92 -2.93 -9.78 -1.35
C ILE A 92 -2.04 -10.40 -0.27
N LEU A 93 -1.83 -9.69 0.84
CA LEU A 93 -1.00 -10.18 1.94
C LEU A 93 -1.55 -11.51 2.49
N GLY A 94 -2.86 -11.57 2.75
CA GLY A 94 -3.54 -12.78 3.21
C GLY A 94 -3.40 -13.94 2.24
N PHE A 95 -3.60 -13.69 0.94
CA PHE A 95 -3.43 -14.69 -0.12
C PHE A 95 -2.00 -15.24 -0.17
N VAL A 96 -0.99 -14.36 -0.15
CA VAL A 96 0.42 -14.75 -0.20
C VAL A 96 0.82 -15.53 1.06
N LEU A 97 0.39 -15.10 2.24
CA LEU A 97 0.68 -15.79 3.50
C LEU A 97 -0.01 -17.16 3.55
N MET A 98 -1.29 -17.26 3.16
CA MET A 98 -2.01 -18.53 3.11
C MET A 98 -1.28 -19.53 2.22
N HIS A 99 -0.85 -19.10 1.03
CA HIS A 99 -0.09 -19.96 0.12
C HIS A 99 1.27 -20.36 0.71
N TYR A 100 1.96 -19.43 1.36
CA TYR A 100 3.22 -19.70 2.05
C TYR A 100 3.05 -20.75 3.16
N TYR A 101 2.03 -20.63 4.01
CA TYR A 101 1.77 -21.60 5.07
C TYR A 101 1.34 -22.97 4.53
N GLN A 102 0.56 -23.02 3.45
CA GLN A 102 0.23 -24.28 2.77
C GLN A 102 1.49 -24.99 2.24
N SER A 103 2.43 -24.24 1.66
CA SER A 103 3.70 -24.78 1.17
C SER A 103 4.61 -25.31 2.30
N LEU A 104 4.49 -24.75 3.51
CA LEU A 104 5.22 -25.23 4.69
C LEU A 104 4.59 -26.49 5.30
N GLY A 105 3.25 -26.56 5.31
CA GLY A 105 2.48 -27.71 5.80
C GLY A 105 2.56 -28.95 4.91
N GLN A 106 2.97 -28.80 3.65
CA GLN A 106 3.33 -29.91 2.75
C GLN A 106 4.81 -30.29 2.87
N SER A 107 5.43 -30.14 4.05
CA SER A 107 6.69 -30.84 4.32
C SER A 107 6.37 -32.34 4.22
N PRO A 108 6.87 -33.06 3.20
CA PRO A 108 6.63 -34.48 3.14
C PRO A 108 7.37 -35.06 4.33
N ASP A 109 6.62 -35.63 5.27
CA ASP A 109 7.15 -36.64 6.17
C ASP A 109 7.74 -37.74 5.27
N GLN A 110 9.01 -37.59 4.89
CA GLN A 110 9.78 -38.62 4.20
C GLN A 110 10.59 -39.37 5.26
N ASN A 111 10.19 -40.64 5.38
CA ASN A 111 10.82 -41.79 6.05
C ASN A 111 10.31 -42.10 7.46
#